data_AF-A0A816UB62-F1
#
_entry.id   AF-A0A816UB62-F1
#
_cell.length_a   1.000
_cell.length_b   1.000
_cell.length_c   1.000
_cell.angle_alpha   90.00
_cell.angle_beta   90.00
_cell.angle_gamma   90.00
#
_symmetry.space_group_name_H-M   'P 1'
#
loop_
_entity.id
_entity.type
_entity.pdbx_description
1 polymer ?
#
loop_
_entity_poly.entity_id
_entity_poly.type
_entity_poly.pdbx_seq_one_letter_code
_entity_poly.pdbx_strand_id
1 'polypeptide(L)'
;MNFDFVGKMNKNKNMAREQHEEENALVIWNISNCPIPDGHDPLQVVPRIQTALEKLRRDRPYGPLSITAISNNLTEIPGEDVMRKLSSTGISLKHAHGVQTDLYQWASRNPPPATIMVITGHEELEHLASTFSGLEEEGYIILPTYPQPNPAPPSLPKLCFWETLLSDADNKLVTTSRLIFHGTGGYPWSCSVCYFDAPILEDFTNHLKSETHAYFEWDRFASKNKIDRTNPANMQLGRSQEWDLLAKPDMIRRAEVLKLRGAFAPPRSRPVDANSFKEPFKSGE
;
A
#
# COMPACT_ATOMS: atom_id res chain seq x y z
N MET A 1 -14.38 -6.04 -81.22
CA MET A 1 -14.58 -4.77 -80.48
C MET A 1 -14.30 -5.10 -79.02
N ASN A 2 -13.11 -4.78 -78.48
CA ASN A 2 -12.79 -3.56 -77.70
C ASN A 2 -13.72 -3.41 -76.46
N PHE A 3 -13.32 -3.25 -75.19
CA PHE A 3 -12.06 -2.85 -74.51
C PHE A 3 -12.14 -3.26 -73.00
N ASP A 4 -11.00 -3.12 -72.32
CA ASP A 4 -10.59 -3.52 -70.96
C ASP A 4 -11.32 -2.94 -69.70
N PHE A 5 -10.93 -3.52 -68.54
CA PHE A 5 -10.38 -2.84 -67.33
C PHE A 5 -11.16 -2.89 -65.98
N VAL A 6 -10.58 -3.67 -65.03
CA VAL A 6 -10.33 -3.38 -63.60
C VAL A 6 -11.48 -3.15 -62.59
N GLY A 7 -11.62 -4.11 -61.66
CA GLY A 7 -11.33 -3.92 -60.22
C GLY A 7 -12.42 -3.37 -59.27
N LYS A 8 -12.80 -4.18 -58.27
CA LYS A 8 -12.80 -3.90 -56.80
C LYS A 8 -13.74 -4.88 -56.06
N MET A 9 -13.15 -5.73 -55.20
CA MET A 9 -13.29 -5.67 -53.73
C MET A 9 -14.70 -5.90 -53.20
N ASN A 10 -14.92 -7.06 -52.58
CA ASN A 10 -15.57 -7.14 -51.27
C ASN A 10 -15.03 -8.36 -50.51
N LYS A 11 -13.80 -8.21 -50.00
CA LYS A 11 -13.37 -8.97 -48.82
C LYS A 11 -14.06 -8.32 -47.63
N ASN A 12 -15.21 -8.86 -47.23
CA ASN A 12 -15.73 -8.66 -45.88
C ASN A 12 -14.71 -9.23 -44.90
N LYS A 13 -13.73 -8.39 -44.50
CA LYS A 13 -12.98 -8.60 -43.28
C LYS A 13 -13.97 -8.43 -42.15
N ASN A 14 -14.45 -9.56 -41.63
CA ASN A 14 -14.95 -9.61 -40.28
C ASN A 14 -13.82 -9.11 -39.37
N MET A 15 -13.87 -7.82 -39.01
CA MET A 15 -13.20 -7.31 -37.83
C MET A 15 -13.91 -7.94 -36.63
N ALA A 16 -13.53 -9.19 -36.32
CA ALA A 16 -13.62 -9.66 -34.96
C ALA A 16 -12.76 -8.70 -34.14
N ARG A 17 -13.41 -7.89 -33.30
CA ARG A 17 -12.74 -7.18 -32.23
C ARG A 17 -12.14 -8.27 -31.35
N GLU A 18 -10.86 -8.57 -31.54
CA GLU A 18 -10.07 -9.31 -30.56
C GLU A 18 -10.21 -8.52 -29.26
N GLN A 19 -11.13 -8.95 -28.40
CA GLN A 19 -11.13 -8.56 -27.01
C GLN A 19 -9.89 -9.23 -26.44
N HIS A 20 -8.73 -8.58 -26.58
CA HIS A 20 -7.59 -8.97 -25.77
C HIS A 20 -8.06 -8.85 -24.32
N GLU A 21 -8.17 -9.98 -23.63
CA GLU A 21 -8.45 -10.01 -22.21
C GLU A 21 -7.33 -9.22 -21.52
N GLU A 22 -7.68 -8.03 -21.02
CA GLU A 22 -6.75 -7.15 -20.31
C GLU A 22 -6.36 -7.78 -18.97
N GLU A 23 -5.12 -7.56 -18.55
CA GLU A 23 -4.62 -8.05 -17.26
C GLU A 23 -4.64 -6.93 -16.21
N ASN A 24 -5.29 -7.16 -15.07
CA ASN A 24 -5.29 -6.20 -13.98
C ASN A 24 -3.95 -6.22 -13.25
N ALA A 25 -3.50 -5.05 -12.79
CA ALA A 25 -2.27 -4.92 -12.04
C ALA A 25 -2.45 -4.14 -10.73
N LEU A 26 -1.77 -4.59 -9.68
CA LEU A 26 -1.61 -3.90 -8.41
C LEU A 26 -0.16 -3.54 -8.20
N VAL A 27 0.09 -2.31 -7.74
CA VAL A 27 1.37 -1.89 -7.20
C VAL A 27 1.14 -1.43 -5.76
N ILE A 28 1.76 -2.12 -4.81
CA ILE A 28 1.87 -1.65 -3.43
C ILE A 28 3.29 -1.18 -3.21
N TRP A 29 3.43 0.09 -2.84
CA TRP A 29 4.72 0.74 -2.65
C TRP A 29 4.87 1.22 -1.21
N ASN A 30 5.78 0.62 -0.45
CA ASN A 30 6.17 1.14 0.85
C ASN A 30 7.11 2.34 0.67
N ILE A 31 6.55 3.55 0.79
CA ILE A 31 7.29 4.79 0.54
C ILE A 31 8.34 5.11 1.61
N SER A 32 8.23 4.50 2.80
CA SER A 32 9.23 4.65 3.86
C SER A 32 10.45 3.76 3.62
N ASN A 33 10.24 2.54 3.13
CA ASN A 33 11.34 1.62 2.82
C ASN A 33 11.98 1.90 1.45
N CYS A 34 11.23 2.47 0.53
CA CYS A 34 11.67 2.84 -0.82
C CYS A 34 11.31 4.30 -1.10
N PRO A 35 11.96 5.27 -0.43
CA PRO A 35 11.68 6.68 -0.68
C PRO A 35 12.08 7.07 -2.11
N ILE A 36 11.49 8.15 -2.61
CA ILE A 36 11.89 8.70 -3.91
C ILE A 36 13.35 9.19 -3.78
N PRO A 37 14.29 8.71 -4.61
CA PRO A 37 15.69 9.12 -4.51
C PRO A 37 15.85 10.61 -4.82
N ASP A 38 16.86 11.23 -4.21
CA ASP A 38 17.15 12.65 -4.39
C ASP A 38 17.26 13.03 -5.88
N GLY A 39 16.74 14.22 -6.20
CA GLY A 39 16.71 14.74 -7.57
C GLY A 39 15.66 14.12 -8.50
N HIS A 40 14.89 13.12 -8.06
CA HIS A 40 13.78 12.58 -8.83
C HIS A 40 12.48 13.33 -8.56
N ASP A 41 11.71 13.60 -9.62
CA ASP A 41 10.41 14.25 -9.52
C ASP A 41 9.33 13.21 -9.13
N PRO A 42 8.58 13.41 -8.03
CA PRO A 42 7.47 12.54 -7.65
C PRO A 42 6.43 12.31 -8.76
N LEU A 43 6.26 13.28 -9.66
CA LEU A 43 5.31 13.16 -10.78
C LEU A 43 5.72 12.08 -11.79
N GLN A 44 6.97 11.63 -11.77
CA GLN A 44 7.50 10.61 -12.68
C GLN A 44 7.29 9.19 -12.17
N VAL A 45 6.90 8.98 -10.92
CA VAL A 45 6.75 7.64 -10.33
C VAL A 45 5.75 6.79 -11.13
N VAL A 46 4.55 7.32 -11.43
CA VAL A 46 3.53 6.59 -12.19
C VAL A 46 4.00 6.23 -13.61
N PRO A 47 4.46 7.19 -14.44
CA PRO A 47 4.98 6.86 -15.77
C PRO A 47 6.12 5.85 -15.75
N ARG A 48 7.03 5.92 -14.76
CA ARG A 48 8.15 4.99 -14.62
C ARG A 48 7.67 3.58 -14.32
N ILE A 49 6.75 3.42 -13.37
CA ILE A 49 6.13 2.13 -13.04
C ILE A 49 5.38 1.55 -14.24
N GLN A 50 4.58 2.37 -14.94
CA GLN A 50 3.84 1.93 -16.13
C GLN A 50 4.79 1.44 -17.24
N THR A 51 5.83 2.22 -17.56
CA THR A 51 6.86 1.80 -18.52
C THR A 51 7.54 0.50 -18.10
N ALA A 52 7.86 0.35 -16.81
CA ALA A 52 8.44 -0.86 -16.25
C ALA A 52 7.55 -2.10 -16.45
N LEU A 53 6.26 -1.97 -16.14
CA LEU A 53 5.28 -3.04 -16.34
C LEU A 53 5.14 -3.38 -17.83
N GLU A 54 4.99 -2.38 -18.71
CA GLU A 54 4.88 -2.60 -20.16
C GLU A 54 6.11 -3.30 -20.76
N LYS A 55 7.32 -3.12 -20.20
CA LYS A 55 8.51 -3.87 -20.63
C LYS A 55 8.47 -5.36 -20.25
N LEU A 56 7.76 -5.71 -19.18
CA LEU A 56 7.54 -7.10 -18.77
C LEU A 56 6.32 -7.75 -19.40
N ARG A 57 5.50 -6.94 -20.07
CA ARG A 57 4.28 -7.39 -20.71
C ARG A 57 4.59 -8.57 -21.62
N ARG A 58 3.85 -9.66 -21.41
CA ARG A 58 3.89 -10.84 -22.28
C ARG A 58 2.76 -10.76 -23.30
N ASP A 59 1.70 -11.51 -23.06
CA ASP A 59 0.72 -11.86 -24.08
C ASP A 59 -0.52 -10.95 -24.07
N ARG A 60 -0.75 -10.22 -22.96
CA ARG A 60 -1.94 -9.40 -22.72
C ARG A 60 -1.55 -7.95 -22.40
N PRO A 61 -2.30 -6.96 -22.89
CA PRO A 61 -2.15 -5.59 -22.42
C PRO A 61 -2.59 -5.47 -20.96
N TYR A 62 -1.93 -4.62 -20.18
CA TYR A 62 -2.44 -4.27 -18.86
C TYR A 62 -3.71 -3.43 -18.99
N GLY A 63 -4.72 -3.81 -18.22
CA GLY A 63 -5.97 -3.08 -18.09
C GLY A 63 -5.87 -2.03 -16.97
N PRO A 64 -6.88 -1.99 -16.07
CA PRO A 64 -6.82 -1.18 -14.87
C PRO A 64 -5.59 -1.46 -14.00
N LEU A 65 -4.86 -0.40 -13.68
CA LEU A 65 -3.70 -0.42 -12.80
C LEU A 65 -4.04 0.32 -11.50
N SER A 66 -3.86 -0.33 -10.37
CA SER A 66 -3.93 0.33 -9.06
C SER A 66 -2.54 0.56 -8.50
N ILE A 67 -2.25 1.78 -8.03
CA ILE A 67 -1.00 2.10 -7.34
C ILE A 67 -1.35 2.69 -5.96
N THR A 68 -0.86 2.05 -4.91
CA THR A 68 -1.04 2.52 -3.52
C THR A 68 0.33 2.70 -2.87
N ALA A 69 0.63 3.93 -2.44
CA ALA A 69 1.75 4.22 -1.56
C ALA A 69 1.33 4.01 -0.11
N ILE A 70 2.10 3.21 0.63
CA ILE A 70 1.83 2.81 2.00
C ILE A 70 2.97 3.25 2.91
N SER A 71 2.64 3.76 4.08
CA SER A 71 3.60 3.99 5.15
C SER A 71 2.91 3.94 6.51
N ASN A 72 3.70 3.66 7.55
CA ASN A 72 3.28 3.79 8.94
C ASN A 72 3.58 5.16 9.56
N ASN A 73 4.13 6.09 8.78
CA ASN A 73 4.50 7.43 9.20
C ASN A 73 4.31 8.44 8.05
N LEU A 74 3.07 8.57 7.58
CA LEU A 74 2.71 9.54 6.54
C LEU A 74 2.70 11.01 7.01
N THR A 75 2.80 11.26 8.32
CA THR A 75 2.93 12.60 8.88
C THR A 75 4.30 13.21 8.64
N GLU A 76 5.35 12.39 8.56
CA GLU A 76 6.73 12.85 8.37
C GLU A 76 7.28 12.45 6.99
N ILE A 77 6.99 11.24 6.51
CA ILE A 77 7.57 10.67 5.29
C ILE A 77 6.46 10.38 4.29
N PRO A 78 6.50 10.90 3.04
CA PRO A 78 7.56 11.70 2.43
C PRO A 78 7.43 13.23 2.65
N GLY A 79 6.51 13.65 3.52
CA GLY A 79 6.12 15.06 3.70
C GLY A 79 4.93 15.46 2.82
N GLU A 80 4.20 16.50 3.25
CA GLU A 80 2.92 16.87 2.63
C GLU A 80 3.03 17.30 1.17
N ASP A 81 4.08 18.02 0.78
CA ASP A 81 4.27 18.47 -0.60
C ASP A 81 4.45 17.28 -1.56
N VAL A 82 5.20 16.26 -1.13
CA VAL A 82 5.39 15.04 -1.92
C VAL A 82 4.09 14.24 -1.95
N MET A 83 3.39 14.10 -0.81
CA MET A 83 2.08 13.44 -0.77
C MET A 83 1.08 14.10 -1.72
N ARG A 84 1.05 15.43 -1.79
CA ARG A 84 0.18 16.19 -2.70
C ARG A 84 0.52 15.93 -4.17
N LYS A 85 1.81 15.90 -4.52
CA LYS A 85 2.27 15.57 -5.88
C LYS A 85 1.92 14.13 -6.26
N LEU A 86 2.17 13.16 -5.38
CA LEU A 86 1.82 11.76 -5.65
C LEU A 86 0.31 11.59 -5.83
N SER A 87 -0.46 12.21 -4.94
CA SER A 87 -1.93 12.20 -5.02
C SER A 87 -2.46 12.76 -6.33
N SER A 88 -1.86 13.83 -6.87
CA SER A 88 -2.30 14.42 -8.14
C SER A 88 -1.99 13.53 -9.36
N THR A 89 -1.12 12.54 -9.22
CA THR A 89 -0.86 11.53 -10.28
C THR A 89 -1.82 10.34 -10.24
N GLY A 90 -2.75 10.29 -9.27
CA GLY A 90 -3.69 9.18 -9.11
C GLY A 90 -3.16 8.02 -8.26
N ILE A 91 -2.04 8.20 -7.55
CA ILE A 91 -1.59 7.26 -6.52
C ILE A 91 -2.47 7.40 -5.28
N SER A 92 -2.96 6.28 -4.76
CA SER A 92 -3.65 6.24 -3.46
C SER A 92 -2.63 6.30 -2.32
N LEU A 93 -2.91 7.02 -1.23
CA LEU A 93 -2.07 6.99 -0.04
C LEU A 93 -2.77 6.22 1.08
N LYS A 94 -2.02 5.35 1.74
CA LYS A 94 -2.57 4.53 2.82
C LYS A 94 -1.65 4.53 4.02
N HIS A 95 -2.21 4.88 5.17
CA HIS A 95 -1.54 4.70 6.45
C HIS A 95 -1.76 3.27 6.96
N ALA A 96 -0.69 2.47 7.00
CA ALA A 96 -0.73 1.09 7.48
C ALA A 96 0.66 0.61 7.92
N HIS A 97 0.69 -0.48 8.68
CA HIS A 97 1.93 -1.11 9.16
C HIS A 97 2.20 -2.49 8.54
N GLY A 98 1.58 -2.77 7.41
CA GLY A 98 1.73 -4.02 6.69
C GLY A 98 0.77 -4.08 5.52
N VAL A 99 1.10 -4.94 4.56
CA VAL A 99 0.44 -4.96 3.24
C VAL A 99 -0.25 -6.28 2.92
N GLN A 100 -0.06 -7.31 3.74
CA GLN A 100 -0.56 -8.66 3.50
C GLN A 100 -2.08 -8.71 3.29
N THR A 101 -2.84 -8.01 4.14
CA THR A 101 -4.31 -7.95 4.02
C THR A 101 -4.74 -7.29 2.70
N ASP A 102 -4.03 -6.27 2.23
CA ASP A 102 -4.32 -5.59 0.97
C ASP A 102 -4.09 -6.50 -0.23
N LEU A 103 -3.01 -7.29 -0.21
CA LEU A 103 -2.69 -8.24 -1.26
C LEU A 103 -3.84 -9.25 -1.45
N TYR A 104 -4.31 -9.88 -0.37
CA TYR A 104 -5.41 -10.84 -0.43
C TYR A 104 -6.75 -10.19 -0.78
N GLN A 105 -7.03 -8.99 -0.24
CA GLN A 105 -8.27 -8.28 -0.59
C GLN A 105 -8.32 -7.91 -2.07
N TRP A 106 -7.21 -7.45 -2.63
CA TRP A 106 -7.13 -7.16 -4.06
C TRP A 106 -7.26 -8.44 -4.90
N ALA A 107 -6.51 -9.48 -4.56
CA ALA A 107 -6.52 -10.77 -5.26
C ALA A 107 -7.95 -11.36 -5.31
N SER A 108 -8.68 -11.31 -4.19
CA SER A 108 -10.08 -11.80 -4.14
C SER A 108 -11.04 -11.14 -5.13
N ARG A 109 -10.71 -9.93 -5.64
CA ARG A 109 -11.52 -9.16 -6.59
C ARG A 109 -10.97 -9.21 -8.01
N ASN A 110 -9.74 -9.68 -8.20
CA ASN A 110 -9.00 -9.65 -9.46
C ASN A 110 -8.41 -11.04 -9.70
N PRO A 111 -9.22 -12.03 -10.14
CA PRO A 111 -8.72 -13.39 -10.35
C PRO A 111 -7.62 -13.41 -11.44
N PRO A 112 -6.71 -14.38 -11.39
CA PRO A 112 -5.63 -14.49 -12.36
C PRO A 112 -6.16 -14.79 -13.77
N PRO A 113 -5.44 -14.39 -14.84
CA PRO A 113 -4.11 -13.77 -14.82
C PRO A 113 -4.15 -12.32 -14.35
N ALA A 114 -3.26 -12.00 -13.41
CA ALA A 114 -3.15 -10.70 -12.76
C ALA A 114 -1.73 -10.52 -12.20
N THR A 115 -1.22 -9.29 -12.27
CA THR A 115 0.14 -8.95 -11.83
C THR A 115 0.10 -8.14 -10.54
N ILE A 116 0.96 -8.50 -9.59
CA ILE A 116 1.13 -7.78 -8.32
C ILE A 116 2.60 -7.41 -8.18
N MET A 117 2.87 -6.10 -8.18
CA MET A 117 4.18 -5.55 -7.91
C MET A 117 4.24 -5.02 -6.48
N VAL A 118 5.27 -5.45 -5.73
CA VAL A 118 5.47 -5.01 -4.34
C VAL A 118 6.82 -4.33 -4.23
N ILE A 119 6.79 -3.03 -3.93
CA ILE A 119 7.98 -2.17 -3.81
C ILE A 119 8.23 -1.93 -2.32
N THR A 120 9.16 -2.66 -1.70
CA THR A 120 9.47 -2.51 -0.27
C THR A 120 10.90 -2.96 0.08
N GLY A 121 11.31 -2.80 1.34
CA GLY A 121 12.61 -3.21 1.85
C GLY A 121 12.74 -4.73 2.03
N HIS A 122 13.98 -5.21 2.08
CA HIS A 122 14.33 -6.63 2.15
C HIS A 122 13.66 -7.36 3.33
N GLU A 123 13.68 -6.78 4.53
CA GLU A 123 13.06 -7.38 5.73
C GLU A 123 11.55 -7.61 5.54
N GLU A 124 10.84 -6.65 4.94
CA GLU A 124 9.40 -6.81 4.69
C GLU A 124 9.12 -7.85 3.60
N LEU A 125 9.99 -7.95 2.57
CA LEU A 125 9.88 -9.02 1.57
C LEU A 125 10.03 -10.41 2.17
N GLU A 126 10.98 -10.59 3.10
CA GLU A 126 11.13 -11.86 3.82
C GLU A 126 9.86 -12.23 4.60
N HIS A 127 9.23 -11.25 5.26
CA HIS A 127 7.96 -11.45 5.95
C HIS A 127 6.79 -11.79 5.00
N LEU A 128 6.84 -11.33 3.76
CA LEU A 128 5.82 -11.57 2.74
C LEU A 128 6.06 -12.85 1.92
N ALA A 129 7.19 -13.53 2.08
CA ALA A 129 7.56 -14.68 1.24
C ALA A 129 6.48 -15.76 1.17
N SER A 130 5.87 -16.13 2.30
CA SER A 130 4.78 -17.12 2.33
C SER A 130 3.50 -16.62 1.64
N THR A 131 3.25 -15.31 1.69
CA THR A 131 2.12 -14.69 0.99
C THR A 131 2.34 -14.72 -0.51
N PHE A 132 3.57 -14.41 -0.96
CA PHE A 132 3.93 -14.46 -2.37
C PHE A 132 3.82 -15.88 -2.93
N SER A 133 4.39 -16.88 -2.25
CA SER A 133 4.27 -18.28 -2.71
C SER A 133 2.82 -18.74 -2.85
N GLY A 134 1.94 -18.38 -1.91
CA GLY A 134 0.52 -18.71 -2.01
C GLY A 134 -0.17 -18.04 -3.22
N LEU A 135 0.14 -16.77 -3.49
CA LEU A 135 -0.41 -16.07 -4.66
C LEU A 135 0.18 -16.60 -5.98
N GLU A 136 1.46 -16.96 -6.01
CA GLU A 136 2.09 -17.58 -7.18
C GLU A 136 1.45 -18.94 -7.49
N GLU A 137 1.15 -19.75 -6.47
CA GLU A 137 0.42 -21.02 -6.60
C GLU A 137 -1.00 -20.84 -7.15
N GLU A 138 -1.66 -19.72 -6.79
CA GLU A 138 -2.97 -19.35 -7.34
C GLU A 138 -2.89 -18.85 -8.80
N GLY A 139 -1.70 -18.55 -9.32
CA GLY A 139 -1.48 -18.14 -10.71
C GLY A 139 -1.25 -16.64 -10.92
N TYR A 140 -0.99 -15.88 -9.85
CA TYR A 140 -0.59 -14.47 -9.95
C TYR A 140 0.88 -14.32 -10.35
N ILE A 141 1.21 -13.24 -11.06
CA ILE A 141 2.59 -12.85 -11.31
C ILE A 141 3.02 -11.89 -10.20
N ILE A 142 3.99 -12.29 -9.38
CA ILE A 142 4.53 -11.45 -8.30
C ILE A 142 5.85 -10.80 -8.73
N LEU A 143 5.94 -9.48 -8.61
CA LEU A 143 7.10 -8.68 -8.98
C LEU A 143 7.66 -7.94 -7.75
N PRO A 144 8.63 -8.53 -7.03
CA PRO A 144 9.28 -7.84 -5.92
C PRO A 144 10.28 -6.79 -6.45
N THR A 145 10.19 -5.58 -5.93
CA THR A 145 11.14 -4.49 -6.15
C THR A 145 11.59 -3.93 -4.81
N TYR A 146 12.88 -3.67 -4.67
CA TYR A 146 13.49 -3.28 -3.40
C TYR A 146 14.70 -2.38 -3.61
N PRO A 147 15.22 -1.71 -2.55
CA PRO A 147 16.42 -0.90 -2.67
C PRO A 147 17.61 -1.75 -3.10
N GLN A 148 18.40 -1.25 -4.06
CA GLN A 148 19.54 -1.96 -4.59
C GLN A 148 20.56 -2.29 -3.49
N PRO A 149 20.91 -3.57 -3.27
CA PRO A 149 21.98 -3.92 -2.34
C PRO A 149 23.30 -3.31 -2.80
N ASN A 150 24.17 -2.96 -1.84
CA ASN A 150 25.54 -2.54 -2.13
C ASN A 150 26.53 -3.59 -1.60
N PRO A 151 27.25 -4.33 -2.46
CA PRO A 151 27.26 -4.23 -3.93
C PRO A 151 26.05 -4.88 -4.61
N ALA A 152 25.74 -4.40 -5.81
CA ALA A 152 24.60 -4.88 -6.59
C ALA A 152 24.84 -6.30 -7.13
N PRO A 153 23.90 -7.24 -6.96
CA PRO A 153 23.99 -8.55 -7.59
C PRO A 153 23.92 -8.40 -9.12
N PRO A 154 24.92 -8.90 -9.89
CA PRO A 154 24.97 -8.69 -11.33
C PRO A 154 23.91 -9.47 -12.13
N SER A 155 23.22 -10.44 -11.51
CA SER A 155 22.30 -11.37 -12.17
C SER A 155 20.82 -10.98 -12.12
N LEU A 156 20.46 -9.93 -11.36
CA LEU A 156 19.05 -9.59 -11.16
C LEU A 156 18.54 -8.59 -12.21
N PRO A 157 17.29 -8.73 -12.67
CA PRO A 157 16.66 -7.74 -13.55
C PRO A 157 16.65 -6.35 -12.93
N LYS A 158 16.84 -5.32 -13.76
CA LYS A 158 16.81 -3.91 -13.34
C LYS A 158 15.53 -3.52 -12.59
N LEU A 159 14.41 -4.15 -12.92
CA LEU A 159 13.11 -3.89 -12.28
C LEU A 159 13.07 -4.32 -10.81
N CYS A 160 13.93 -5.25 -10.39
CA CYS A 160 14.02 -5.64 -8.99
C CYS A 160 14.58 -4.50 -8.11
N PHE A 161 15.17 -3.46 -8.72
CA PHE A 161 15.80 -2.36 -7.99
C PHE A 161 15.01 -1.06 -8.14
N TRP A 162 14.58 -0.50 -7.02
CA TRP A 162 13.76 0.70 -6.97
C TRP A 162 14.44 1.92 -7.63
N GLU A 163 15.72 2.15 -7.33
CA GLU A 163 16.47 3.26 -7.86
C GLU A 163 16.62 3.15 -9.38
N THR A 164 16.94 1.94 -9.87
CA THR A 164 17.10 1.70 -11.31
C THR A 164 15.77 1.83 -12.05
N LEU A 165 14.65 1.44 -11.43
CA LEU A 165 13.31 1.61 -11.99
C LEU A 165 13.00 3.09 -12.24
N LEU A 166 13.35 3.98 -11.31
CA LEU A 166 13.11 5.42 -11.44
C LEU A 166 14.11 6.13 -12.35
N SER A 167 15.36 5.67 -12.40
CA SER A 167 16.44 6.27 -13.18
C SER A 167 16.56 5.75 -14.61
N ASP A 168 15.74 4.78 -15.06
CA ASP A 168 15.88 4.16 -16.38
C ASP A 168 15.89 5.22 -17.50
N ALA A 169 17.00 5.32 -18.25
CA ALA A 169 17.26 6.39 -19.22
C ALA A 169 16.40 6.29 -20.49
N ASP A 170 15.63 5.22 -20.63
CA ASP A 170 14.65 5.05 -21.69
C ASP A 170 13.47 6.02 -21.46
N ASN A 171 13.64 7.27 -21.87
CA ASN A 171 12.70 8.39 -21.67
C ASN A 171 11.40 8.25 -22.46
N LYS A 172 11.16 7.10 -23.09
CA LYS A 172 9.89 6.81 -23.77
C LYS A 172 8.85 6.41 -22.72
N LEU A 173 8.41 7.40 -21.95
CA LEU A 173 7.37 7.24 -20.95
C LEU A 173 6.08 6.80 -21.64
N VAL A 174 5.49 5.71 -21.15
CA VAL A 174 4.23 5.17 -21.63
C VAL A 174 3.17 5.42 -20.57
N THR A 175 2.03 5.98 -20.98
CA THR A 175 0.85 6.16 -20.12
C THR A 175 -0.34 5.50 -20.79
N THR A 176 -0.33 4.17 -20.83
CA THR A 176 -1.35 3.34 -21.51
C THR A 176 -2.40 2.80 -20.55
N SER A 177 -2.03 2.52 -19.29
CA SER A 177 -2.93 1.89 -18.32
C SER A 177 -3.86 2.89 -17.65
N ARG A 178 -5.11 2.48 -17.41
CA ARG A 178 -6.11 3.28 -16.70
C ARG A 178 -5.86 3.14 -15.20
N LEU A 179 -5.47 4.24 -14.55
CA LEU A 179 -5.32 4.23 -13.09
C LEU A 179 -6.69 4.12 -12.42
N ILE A 180 -6.79 3.22 -11.45
CA ILE A 180 -7.96 3.04 -10.61
C ILE A 180 -7.55 3.03 -9.14
N PHE A 181 -8.43 3.51 -8.28
CA PHE A 181 -8.19 3.49 -6.84
C PHE A 181 -8.50 2.12 -6.26
N HIS A 182 -7.59 1.62 -5.43
CA HIS A 182 -7.81 0.42 -4.63
C HIS A 182 -7.97 0.80 -3.17
N GLY A 183 -9.14 0.49 -2.61
CA GLY A 183 -9.45 0.75 -1.21
C GLY A 183 -10.83 0.21 -0.83
N THR A 184 -11.05 0.03 0.46
CA THR A 184 -12.40 -0.04 1.01
C THR A 184 -13.10 1.31 0.75
N GLY A 185 -14.36 1.28 0.36
CA GLY A 185 -15.12 2.52 0.10
C GLY A 185 -14.79 3.25 -1.21
N GLY A 186 -13.77 2.85 -1.96
CA GLY A 186 -13.42 3.44 -3.26
C GLY A 186 -12.73 4.81 -3.17
N TYR A 187 -12.23 5.17 -2.00
CA TYR A 187 -11.52 6.44 -1.78
C TYR A 187 -10.00 6.26 -1.88
N PRO A 188 -9.26 7.27 -2.38
CA PRO A 188 -7.82 7.18 -2.62
C PRO A 188 -6.96 7.37 -1.37
N TRP A 189 -7.53 7.86 -0.26
CA TRP A 189 -6.81 8.07 0.99
C TRP A 189 -7.44 7.25 2.10
N SER A 190 -6.64 6.44 2.80
CA SER A 190 -7.16 5.55 3.84
C SER A 190 -6.18 5.30 4.99
N CYS A 191 -6.71 4.95 6.16
CA CYS A 191 -5.96 4.61 7.35
C CYS A 191 -6.46 3.29 7.92
N SER A 192 -5.63 2.25 7.85
CA SER A 192 -5.98 0.92 8.38
C SER A 192 -6.02 0.87 9.91
N VAL A 193 -5.38 1.81 10.57
CA VAL A 193 -5.33 1.86 12.04
C VAL A 193 -6.66 2.35 12.60
N CYS A 194 -7.28 3.31 11.92
CA CYS A 194 -8.53 3.93 12.34
C CYS A 194 -9.76 3.45 11.55
N TYR A 195 -9.56 2.62 10.50
CA TYR A 195 -10.61 2.28 9.52
C TYR A 195 -11.27 3.53 8.94
N PHE A 196 -10.43 4.50 8.57
CA PHE A 196 -10.86 5.80 8.05
C PHE A 196 -10.53 5.91 6.57
N ASP A 197 -11.51 6.30 5.77
CA ASP A 197 -11.34 6.58 4.34
C ASP A 197 -11.68 8.06 4.09
N ALA A 198 -10.87 8.77 3.31
CA ALA A 198 -11.01 10.19 3.06
C ALA A 198 -11.25 10.47 1.57
N PRO A 199 -12.26 11.28 1.22
CA PRO A 199 -12.49 11.70 -0.17
C PRO A 199 -11.62 12.87 -0.61
N ILE A 200 -10.94 13.55 0.33
CA ILE A 200 -10.02 14.66 0.08
C ILE A 200 -8.73 14.48 0.90
N LEU A 201 -7.59 14.85 0.31
CA LEU A 201 -6.28 14.70 0.95
C LEU A 201 -6.17 15.49 2.26
N GLU A 202 -6.81 16.66 2.34
CA GLU A 202 -6.76 17.51 3.54
C GLU A 202 -7.39 16.83 4.75
N ASP A 203 -8.57 16.21 4.59
CA ASP A 203 -9.21 15.41 5.64
C ASP A 203 -8.32 14.25 6.09
N PHE A 204 -7.63 13.62 5.14
CA PHE A 204 -6.68 12.56 5.45
C PHE A 204 -5.49 13.09 6.26
N THR A 205 -4.88 14.20 5.85
CA THR A 205 -3.75 14.79 6.59
C THR A 205 -4.17 15.28 7.97
N ASN A 206 -5.37 15.88 8.09
CA ASN A 206 -5.93 16.31 9.37
C ASN A 206 -6.23 15.11 10.27
N HIS A 207 -6.74 14.02 9.69
CA HIS A 207 -6.92 12.75 10.40
C HIS A 207 -5.62 12.23 10.99
N LEU A 208 -4.55 12.14 10.19
CA LEU A 208 -3.25 11.62 10.63
C LEU A 208 -2.65 12.45 11.79
N LYS A 209 -2.93 13.75 11.84
CA LYS A 209 -2.49 14.66 12.91
C LYS A 209 -3.41 14.67 14.13
N SER A 210 -4.55 13.97 14.09
CA SER A 210 -5.53 14.02 15.16
C SER A 210 -5.11 13.22 16.40
N GLU A 211 -5.56 13.67 17.57
CA GLU A 211 -5.39 12.93 18.84
C GLU A 211 -6.09 11.56 18.80
N THR A 212 -7.18 11.44 18.02
CA THR A 212 -7.83 10.14 17.79
C THR A 212 -6.90 9.16 17.08
N HIS A 213 -6.22 9.61 16.02
CA HIS A 213 -5.25 8.79 15.31
C HIS A 213 -4.08 8.39 16.23
N ALA A 214 -3.54 9.36 16.96
CA ALA A 214 -2.46 9.12 17.93
C ALA A 214 -2.85 8.07 18.99
N TYR A 215 -4.10 8.11 19.48
CA TYR A 215 -4.61 7.12 20.43
C TYR A 215 -4.66 5.71 19.84
N PHE A 216 -5.15 5.55 18.60
CA PHE A 216 -5.21 4.23 17.97
C PHE A 216 -3.83 3.68 17.61
N GLU A 217 -2.88 4.54 17.24
CA GLU A 217 -1.47 4.14 17.09
C GLU A 217 -0.88 3.63 18.41
N TRP A 218 -1.14 4.36 19.50
CA TRP A 218 -0.74 3.92 20.82
C TRP A 218 -1.42 2.62 21.23
N ASP A 219 -2.74 2.45 21.02
CA ASP A 219 -3.45 1.22 21.38
C ASP A 219 -2.91 0.01 20.60
N ARG A 220 -2.60 0.21 19.32
CA ARG A 220 -1.96 -0.80 18.48
C ARG A 220 -0.58 -1.17 19.04
N PHE A 221 0.25 -0.18 19.36
CA PHE A 221 1.56 -0.38 19.98
C PHE A 221 1.45 -1.11 21.32
N ALA A 222 0.56 -0.65 22.20
CA ALA A 222 0.31 -1.21 23.51
C ALA A 222 -0.17 -2.67 23.41
N SER A 223 -1.03 -2.97 22.44
CA SER A 223 -1.48 -4.34 22.15
C SER A 223 -0.32 -5.23 21.71
N LYS A 224 0.50 -4.77 20.76
CA LYS A 224 1.67 -5.51 20.23
C LYS A 224 2.68 -5.80 21.35
N ASN A 225 2.89 -4.85 22.25
CA ASN A 225 3.85 -4.94 23.35
C ASN A 225 3.25 -5.45 24.67
N LYS A 226 1.97 -5.85 24.67
CA LYS A 226 1.29 -6.43 25.84
C LYS A 226 1.27 -5.49 27.06
N ILE A 227 1.17 -4.19 26.83
CA ILE A 227 1.02 -3.19 27.87
C ILE A 227 -0.31 -3.40 28.61
N ASP A 228 -0.32 -3.27 29.93
CA ASP A 228 -1.57 -3.31 30.71
C ASP A 228 -2.40 -2.04 30.49
N ARG A 229 -3.35 -2.14 29.56
CA ARG A 229 -4.33 -1.10 29.22
C ARG A 229 -5.51 -1.00 30.20
N THR A 230 -5.46 -1.68 31.34
CA THR A 230 -6.42 -1.50 32.44
C THR A 230 -5.85 -0.69 33.60
N ASN A 231 -4.53 -0.50 33.60
CA ASN A 231 -3.84 0.36 34.56
C ASN A 231 -3.89 1.82 34.05
N PRO A 232 -4.52 2.75 34.79
CA PRO A 232 -4.61 4.16 34.38
C PRO A 232 -3.23 4.82 34.18
N ALA A 233 -2.19 4.37 34.89
CA ALA A 233 -0.84 4.90 34.74
C ALA A 233 -0.24 4.61 33.34
N ASN A 234 -0.73 3.58 32.65
CA ASN A 234 -0.26 3.22 31.31
C ASN A 234 -1.04 3.94 30.20
N MET A 235 -2.19 4.55 30.51
CA MET A 235 -3.14 5.08 29.52
C MET A 235 -2.82 6.51 29.04
N GLN A 236 -1.71 7.13 29.49
CA GLN A 236 -1.35 8.52 29.18
C GLN A 236 -2.48 9.54 29.48
N LEU A 237 -3.22 9.32 30.56
CA LEU A 237 -4.33 10.21 30.92
C LEU A 237 -3.83 11.63 31.23
N GLY A 238 -4.62 12.63 30.83
CA GLY A 238 -4.28 14.05 30.97
C GLY A 238 -3.42 14.63 29.84
N ARG A 239 -3.09 13.83 28.82
CA ARG A 239 -2.41 14.29 27.59
C ARG A 239 -3.23 15.34 26.84
N SER A 240 -4.51 15.04 26.59
CA SER A 240 -5.46 15.94 25.92
C SER A 240 -6.89 15.53 26.30
N GLN A 241 -7.87 16.42 26.06
CA GLN A 241 -9.27 16.12 26.34
C GLN A 241 -9.78 15.00 25.42
N GLU A 242 -9.43 15.06 24.14
CA GLU A 242 -9.80 14.11 23.09
C GLU A 242 -9.22 12.72 23.38
N TRP A 243 -7.95 12.65 23.80
CA TRP A 243 -7.32 11.40 24.22
C TRP A 243 -8.05 10.78 25.41
N ASP A 244 -8.33 11.57 26.44
CA ASP A 244 -9.01 11.11 27.65
C ASP A 244 -10.42 10.57 27.37
N LEU A 245 -11.12 11.15 26.40
CA LEU A 245 -12.45 10.70 25.94
C LEU A 245 -12.41 9.32 25.28
N LEU A 246 -11.27 8.92 24.71
CA LEU A 246 -11.07 7.59 24.12
C LEU A 246 -10.48 6.60 25.14
N ALA A 247 -9.44 7.03 25.85
CA ALA A 247 -8.67 6.19 26.77
C ALA A 247 -9.48 5.75 27.99
N LYS A 248 -10.26 6.64 28.62
CA LYS A 248 -11.01 6.29 29.84
C LYS A 248 -12.09 5.24 29.59
N PRO A 249 -12.99 5.39 28.60
CA PRO A 249 -14.01 4.37 28.33
C PRO A 249 -13.40 3.04 27.87
N ASP A 250 -12.36 3.06 27.04
CA ASP A 250 -11.71 1.84 26.58
C ASP A 250 -11.03 1.08 27.73
N MET A 251 -10.34 1.77 28.64
CA MET A 251 -9.76 1.19 29.86
C MET A 251 -10.84 0.51 30.71
N ILE A 252 -11.96 1.19 30.97
CA ILE A 252 -13.08 0.65 31.77
C ILE A 252 -13.66 -0.59 31.08
N ARG A 253 -13.95 -0.49 29.77
CA ARG A 253 -14.46 -1.61 28.97
C ARG A 253 -13.54 -2.83 29.04
N ARG A 254 -12.22 -2.64 28.94
CA ARG A 254 -11.25 -3.74 29.04
C ARG A 254 -11.23 -4.37 30.43
N ALA A 255 -11.33 -3.57 31.49
CA ALA A 255 -11.41 -4.05 32.86
C ALA A 255 -12.69 -4.85 33.10
N GLU A 256 -13.82 -4.45 32.51
CA GLU A 256 -15.08 -5.19 32.57
C GLU A 256 -15.00 -6.52 31.82
N VAL A 257 -14.46 -6.52 30.60
CA VAL A 257 -14.24 -7.76 29.81
C VAL A 257 -13.35 -8.75 30.56
N LEU A 258 -12.37 -8.26 31.33
CA LEU A 258 -11.56 -9.11 32.19
C LEU A 258 -12.35 -9.76 33.33
N LYS A 259 -13.27 -9.04 33.96
CA LYS A 259 -14.14 -9.57 35.03
C LYS A 259 -15.08 -10.66 34.52
N LEU A 260 -15.46 -10.60 33.24
CA LEU A 260 -16.35 -11.58 32.60
C LEU A 260 -15.64 -12.86 32.14
N ARG A 261 -14.31 -12.98 32.30
CA ARG A 261 -13.59 -14.21 31.92
C ARG A 261 -13.95 -15.38 32.83
N GLY A 262 -14.48 -16.45 32.21
CA GLY A 262 -14.72 -17.73 32.88
C GLY A 262 -13.45 -18.57 33.09
N ALA A 263 -13.58 -19.63 33.89
CA ALA A 263 -12.48 -20.52 34.29
C ALA A 263 -11.75 -21.23 33.13
N PHE A 264 -12.35 -21.27 31.94
CA PHE A 264 -11.80 -21.91 30.73
C PHE A 264 -11.10 -20.94 29.78
N ALA A 265 -10.94 -19.66 30.16
CA ALA A 265 -10.26 -18.69 29.30
C ALA A 265 -8.75 -19.03 29.19
N PRO A 266 -8.16 -18.96 27.98
CA PRO A 266 -6.74 -19.26 27.82
C PRO A 266 -5.86 -18.34 28.67
N PRO A 267 -4.74 -18.85 29.22
CA PRO A 267 -3.81 -18.08 30.04
C PRO A 267 -3.32 -16.84 29.27
N ARG A 268 -3.30 -15.67 29.93
CA ARG A 268 -2.66 -14.50 29.35
C ARG A 268 -1.16 -14.53 29.63
N SER A 269 -0.37 -14.15 28.65
CA SER A 269 1.01 -13.70 28.91
C SER A 269 0.99 -12.54 29.90
N ARG A 270 1.98 -12.48 30.81
CA ARG A 270 2.08 -11.43 31.82
C ARG A 270 2.06 -10.04 31.16
N PRO A 271 1.12 -9.15 31.53
CA PRO A 271 1.14 -7.77 31.09
C PRO A 271 2.42 -7.07 31.55
N VAL A 272 2.82 -6.05 30.80
CA VAL A 272 4.01 -5.24 31.10
C VAL A 272 3.59 -3.80 31.39
N ASP A 273 4.26 -3.13 32.32
CA ASP A 273 4.05 -1.70 32.56
C ASP A 273 4.66 -0.86 31.44
N ALA A 274 4.03 0.26 31.10
CA ALA A 274 4.50 1.13 30.02
C ALA A 274 5.91 1.70 30.30
N ASN A 275 6.26 1.90 31.57
CA ASN A 275 7.56 2.44 32.01
C ASN A 275 8.77 1.60 31.59
N SER A 276 8.59 0.34 31.18
CA SER A 276 9.68 -0.48 30.63
C SER A 276 10.03 -0.16 29.18
N PHE A 277 9.20 0.64 28.49
CA PHE A 277 9.41 1.04 27.10
C PHE A 277 9.87 2.50 27.07
N LYS A 278 11.04 2.78 26.49
CA LYS A 278 11.44 4.15 26.15
C LYS A 278 10.41 4.70 25.15
N GLU A 279 9.86 5.87 25.45
CA GLU A 279 8.75 6.53 24.76
C GLU A 279 8.79 6.39 23.23
N PRO A 280 7.63 6.15 22.62
CA PRO A 280 7.31 6.78 21.34
C PRO A 280 6.02 7.60 21.48
N PHE A 281 5.79 8.51 20.54
CA PHE A 281 4.67 9.45 20.47
C PHE A 281 4.87 10.76 21.24
N LYS A 282 5.92 11.50 20.89
CA LYS A 282 5.80 12.97 20.91
C LYS A 282 4.78 13.36 19.85
N SER A 283 3.63 13.90 20.27
CA SER A 283 2.87 14.78 19.39
C SER A 283 3.80 15.93 19.00
N GLY A 284 3.89 16.23 17.70
CA GLY A 284 4.61 17.41 17.22
C GLY A 284 4.12 18.65 17.96
N GLU A 285 5.07 19.39 18.53
CA GLU A 285 4.88 20.82 18.83
C GLU A 285 4.83 21.62 17.53
#